data_AF-A0A521T913-F1
#
_entry.id   AF-A0A521T913-F1
#
_cell.length_a   1.000
_cell.length_b   1.000
_cell.length_c   1.000
_cell.angle_alpha   90.00
_cell.angle_beta   90.00
_cell.angle_gamma   90.00
#
_symmetry.space_group_name_H-M   'P 1'
#
loop_
_entity.id
_entity.type
_entity.pdbx_description
1 polymer ?
#
loop_
_entity_poly.entity_id
_entity_poly.type
_entity_poly.pdbx_seq_one_letter_code
_entity_poly.pdbx_strand_id
1 'polypeptide(L)'
;RLRIYPHVLLRENKMVATAGADRISEGMRRAWGKATSLGARVKLGQCIMEFYVNAPHLEKAKKALKSACVKLPGTATIKVIPWEQKMSP
;
A
#
# COMPACT_ATOMS: atom_id res chain seq x y z
N ARG A 1 -1.99 7.04 12.70
CA ARG A 1 -1.71 5.58 12.80
C ARG A 1 -1.96 4.92 11.45
N LEU A 2 -1.04 4.05 11.02
CA LEU A 2 -1.27 3.15 9.88
C LEU A 2 -1.93 1.86 10.40
N ARG A 3 -3.06 1.45 9.82
CA ARG A 3 -3.85 0.30 10.29
C ARG A 3 -3.45 -1.00 9.61
N ILE A 4 -3.00 -0.93 8.36
CA ILE A 4 -2.78 -2.10 7.51
C ILE A 4 -1.28 -2.42 7.44
N TYR A 5 -0.95 -3.70 7.58
CA TYR A 5 0.40 -4.22 7.47
C TYR A 5 0.60 -5.07 6.21
N PRO A 6 1.78 -5.01 5.58
CA PRO A 6 2.06 -5.73 4.35
C PRO A 6 2.50 -7.18 4.65
N HIS A 7 1.53 -8.08 4.82
CA HIS A 7 1.79 -9.49 5.14
C HIS A 7 2.02 -10.38 3.90
N VAL A 8 1.71 -9.90 2.69
CA VAL A 8 1.73 -10.73 1.48
C VAL A 8 3.09 -10.65 0.80
N LEU A 9 3.77 -11.78 0.64
CA LEU A 9 5.01 -11.88 -0.12
C LEU A 9 4.74 -11.88 -1.63
N LEU A 10 5.29 -10.87 -2.30
CA LEU A 10 5.28 -10.77 -3.75
C LEU A 10 6.55 -11.41 -4.32
N ARG A 11 6.36 -12.23 -5.34
CA ARG A 11 7.44 -12.96 -6.01
C ARG A 11 7.58 -12.48 -7.45
N GLU A 12 8.81 -12.44 -7.91
CA GLU A 12 9.14 -11.97 -9.25
C GLU A 12 10.10 -12.94 -9.92
N ASN A 13 9.82 -13.29 -11.17
CA ASN A 13 10.77 -13.96 -12.04
C ASN A 13 11.62 -12.91 -12.75
N LYS A 14 12.75 -12.53 -12.14
CA LYS A 14 13.63 -11.48 -12.67
C LYS A 14 14.34 -11.97 -13.92
N MET A 15 14.05 -11.32 -15.04
CA MET A 15 14.81 -11.49 -16.28
C MET A 15 15.95 -10.48 -16.32
N VAL A 16 17.17 -10.95 -16.57
CA VAL A 16 18.32 -10.07 -16.76
C VAL A 16 18.28 -9.53 -18.18
N ALA A 17 18.23 -8.21 -18.35
CA ALA A 17 18.12 -7.54 -19.65
C ALA A 17 19.46 -6.91 -20.08
N THR A 18 20.56 -7.66 -19.95
CA THR A 18 21.90 -7.24 -20.39
C THR A 18 22.25 -7.94 -21.70
N ALA A 19 23.06 -7.33 -22.57
CA ALA A 19 23.50 -7.97 -23.82
C ALA A 19 24.12 -9.35 -23.55
N GLY A 20 23.60 -10.39 -24.20
CA GLY A 20 24.04 -11.78 -23.97
C GLY A 20 23.39 -12.48 -22.76
N ALA A 21 22.44 -11.85 -22.07
CA ALA A 21 21.70 -12.46 -20.96
C ALA A 21 20.85 -13.66 -21.39
N ASP A 22 20.51 -13.77 -22.68
CA ASP A 22 19.81 -14.93 -23.26
C ASP A 22 20.58 -16.24 -23.06
N ARG A 23 21.91 -16.17 -22.89
CA ARG A 23 22.77 -17.34 -22.61
C ARG A 23 22.70 -17.79 -21.15
N ILE A 24 22.20 -16.95 -20.25
CA ILE A 24 22.17 -17.17 -18.80
C ILE A 24 20.71 -17.30 -18.30
N SER A 25 19.76 -16.76 -19.06
CA SER A 25 18.34 -16.79 -18.74
C SER A 25 17.70 -18.12 -19.15
N GLU A 26 17.00 -18.78 -18.22
CA GLU A 26 16.14 -19.93 -18.52
C GLU A 26 14.79 -19.54 -19.16
N GLY A 27 14.57 -18.24 -19.40
CA GLY A 27 13.31 -17.70 -19.91
C GLY A 27 12.14 -17.97 -18.95
N MET A 28 11.11 -18.67 -19.44
CA MET A 28 9.92 -19.03 -18.67
C MET A 28 10.00 -20.41 -18.01
N ARG A 29 11.08 -21.16 -18.24
CA ARG A 29 11.29 -22.42 -17.52
C ARG A 29 11.53 -22.09 -16.04
N ARG A 30 10.84 -22.81 -15.13
CA ARG A 30 10.91 -22.61 -13.66
C ARG A 30 10.53 -21.18 -13.18
N ALA A 31 9.55 -20.54 -13.83
CA ALA A 31 9.15 -19.15 -13.59
C ALA A 31 8.44 -18.82 -12.25
N TRP A 32 8.55 -19.64 -11.19
CA TRP A 32 7.90 -19.35 -9.89
C TRP A 32 8.45 -18.07 -9.22
N GLY A 33 9.65 -17.64 -9.59
CA GLY A 33 10.25 -16.41 -9.12
C GLY A 33 10.75 -16.47 -7.67
N LYS A 34 11.50 -15.45 -7.27
CA LYS A 34 12.03 -15.27 -5.91
C LYS A 34 11.18 -14.24 -5.18
N ALA A 35 11.11 -14.34 -3.85
CA ALA A 35 10.46 -13.32 -3.03
C ALA A 35 11.26 -12.01 -3.10
N THR A 36 10.61 -10.92 -3.51
CA THR A 36 11.28 -9.62 -3.75
C THR A 36 10.68 -8.51 -2.87
N SER A 37 9.38 -8.50 -2.65
CA SER A 37 8.70 -7.39 -1.95
C SER A 37 7.50 -7.87 -1.14
N LEU A 38 6.91 -6.95 -0.38
CA LEU A 38 5.71 -7.17 0.42
C LEU A 38 4.57 -6.29 -0.07
N GLY A 39 3.36 -6.84 -0.07
CA GLY A 39 2.12 -6.15 -0.40
C GLY A 39 1.11 -6.21 0.75
N ALA A 40 0.29 -5.17 0.86
CA ALA A 40 -0.85 -5.13 1.74
C ALA A 40 -2.13 -5.43 0.96
N ARG A 41 -2.98 -6.33 1.47
CA ARG A 41 -4.32 -6.57 0.91
C ARG A 41 -5.31 -5.67 1.63
N VAL A 42 -6.07 -4.91 0.85
CA VAL A 42 -7.05 -3.94 1.36
C VAL A 42 -8.41 -4.23 0.73
N LYS A 43 -9.45 -4.33 1.55
CA LYS A 43 -10.85 -4.45 1.09
C LYS A 43 -11.47 -3.07 0.86
N LEU A 44 -12.50 -3.00 0.02
CA LEU A 44 -13.26 -1.77 -0.18
C LEU A 44 -13.85 -1.28 1.15
N GLY A 45 -13.69 0.01 1.46
CA GLY A 45 -14.18 0.62 2.70
C GLY A 45 -13.32 0.37 3.94
N GLN A 46 -12.24 -0.41 3.84
CA GLN A 46 -11.31 -0.64 4.95
C GLN A 46 -10.48 0.61 5.26
N CYS A 47 -10.30 0.91 6.54
CA CYS A 47 -9.44 2.02 6.98
C CYS A 47 -7.95 1.67 6.73
N ILE A 48 -7.26 2.49 5.93
CA ILE A 48 -5.83 2.33 5.65
C ILE A 48 -4.98 3.06 6.69
N MET A 49 -5.30 4.34 6.91
CA MET A 49 -4.62 5.20 7.85
C MET A 49 -5.63 6.14 8.51
N GLU A 50 -5.33 6.53 9.74
CA GLU A 50 -6.16 7.41 10.55
C GLU A 50 -5.29 8.43 11.28
N PHE A 51 -5.87 9.56 11.62
CA PHE A 51 -5.25 10.58 12.46
C PHE A 51 -6.19 10.93 13.59
N TYR A 52 -5.62 11.05 14.79
CA TYR A 52 -6.32 11.60 15.94
C TYR A 52 -5.78 13.01 16.14
N VAL A 53 -6.66 14.00 16.01
CA VAL A 53 -6.31 15.41 16.07
C VAL A 53 -7.38 16.17 16.85
N ASN A 54 -6.93 17.21 17.56
CA ASN A 54 -7.83 18.16 18.20
C ASN A 54 -8.50 19.07 17.14
N ALA A 55 -9.64 19.66 17.51
CA ALA A 55 -10.43 20.56 16.66
C ALA A 55 -9.61 21.60 15.84
N PRO A 56 -8.63 22.34 16.41
CA PRO A 56 -7.90 23.37 15.66
C PRO A 56 -6.97 22.82 14.57
N HIS A 57 -6.71 21.51 14.52
CA HIS A 57 -5.77 20.90 13.57
C HIS A 57 -6.46 20.07 12.48
N LEU A 58 -7.79 20.11 12.42
CA LEU A 58 -8.58 19.31 11.49
C LEU A 58 -8.23 19.59 10.02
N GLU A 59 -8.08 20.86 9.64
CA GLU A 59 -7.76 21.26 8.25
C GLU A 59 -6.37 20.78 7.82
N LYS A 60 -5.39 20.93 8.72
CA LYS A 60 -4.02 20.46 8.48
C LYS A 60 -4.00 18.94 8.29
N ALA A 61 -4.76 18.20 9.11
CA ALA A 61 -4.88 16.74 8.99
C ALA A 61 -5.54 16.32 7.67
N LYS A 62 -6.62 16.99 7.25
CA LYS A 62 -7.27 16.74 5.95
C LYS A 62 -6.31 16.96 4.78
N LYS A 63 -5.53 18.04 4.81
CA LYS A 63 -4.52 18.33 3.77
C LYS A 63 -3.45 17.24 3.71
N ALA A 64 -2.93 16.81 4.86
CA ALA A 64 -1.95 15.73 4.94
C ALA A 64 -2.49 14.40 4.39
N LEU A 65 -3.72 14.03 4.75
CA LEU A 65 -4.37 12.83 4.22
C LEU A 65 -4.58 12.92 2.70
N LYS A 66 -4.98 14.07 2.18
CA LYS A 66 -5.13 14.28 0.74
C LYS A 66 -3.81 14.08 0.00
N SER A 67 -2.70 14.60 0.53
CA SER A 67 -1.36 14.35 -0.03
C SER A 67 -0.97 12.87 0.01
N ALA A 68 -1.32 12.15 1.08
CA ALA A 68 -1.06 10.72 1.18
C ALA A 68 -1.90 9.91 0.16
N CYS A 69 -3.18 10.27 -0.05
CA CYS A 69 -4.06 9.59 -1.00
C CYS A 69 -3.50 9.57 -2.42
N VAL A 70 -2.81 10.63 -2.86
CA VAL A 70 -2.20 10.71 -4.21
C VAL A 70 -1.05 9.70 -4.40
N LYS A 71 -0.48 9.17 -3.31
CA LYS A 71 0.60 8.17 -3.34
C LYS A 71 0.09 6.74 -3.28
N LEU A 72 -1.20 6.54 -3.01
CA LEU A 72 -1.81 5.22 -2.96
C LEU A 72 -2.40 4.85 -4.32
N PRO A 73 -2.37 3.58 -4.70
CA PRO A 73 -3.13 3.11 -5.85
C PRO A 73 -4.64 3.20 -5.58
N GLY A 74 -5.40 3.66 -6.58
CA GLY A 74 -6.87 3.76 -6.53
C GLY A 74 -7.42 5.08 -5.97
N THR A 75 -8.74 5.14 -5.81
CA THR A 75 -9.45 6.34 -5.34
C THR A 75 -9.77 6.23 -3.85
N ALA A 76 -8.87 6.75 -3.01
CA ALA A 76 -9.09 6.78 -1.56
C ALA A 76 -10.08 7.89 -1.16
N THR A 77 -10.95 7.58 -0.20
CA THR A 77 -11.92 8.52 0.39
C THR A 77 -11.50 8.93 1.79
N ILE A 78 -11.59 10.23 2.10
CA ILE A 78 -11.31 10.76 3.44
C ILE A 78 -12.64 10.93 4.17
N LYS A 79 -12.78 10.31 5.34
CA LYS A 79 -13.94 10.47 6.24
C LYS A 79 -13.49 11.12 7.54
N VAL A 80 -14.25 12.10 8.01
CA VAL A 80 -14.10 12.69 9.35
C VAL A 80 -15.13 12.02 10.23
N ILE A 81 -14.68 11.41 11.32
CA ILE A 81 -15.53 10.67 12.24
C ILE A 81 -15.41 11.33 13.62
N PRO A 82 -16.53 11.64 14.30
CA PRO A 82 -16.51 12.11 15.69
C PRO A 82 -15.86 11.08 16.61
N TRP A 83 -15.28 11.55 17.73
CA TRP A 83 -14.55 10.69 18.66
C TRP A 83 -15.44 9.64 19.32
N GLU A 84 -16.74 9.92 19.43
CA GLU A 84 -17.75 9.04 20.02
C GLU A 84 -18.05 7.84 19.11
N GLN A 85 -17.82 7.97 17.81
CA GLN A 85 -18.21 6.99 16.78
C GLN A 85 -16.99 6.16 16.33
N LYS A 86 -16.18 5.68 17.28
CA LYS A 86 -14.97 4.91 16.96
C LYS A 86 -15.33 3.71 16.11
N MET A 87 -14.76 3.66 14.90
CA MET A 87 -14.73 2.43 14.13
C MET A 87 -13.90 1.43 14.96
N SER A 88 -14.50 0.29 15.31
CA SER A 88 -13.92 -0.76 16.14
C SER A 88 -12.53 -1.20 15.64
N PRO A 89 -11.67 -1.75 16.53
CA PRO A 89 -10.26 -2.04 16.26
C PRO A 89 -9.93 -2.69 14.91
#